data_AF-A0A833DC34-F1
#
_entry.id   AF-A0A833DC34-F1
#
_cell.length_a   1.000
_cell.length_b   1.000
_cell.length_c   1.000
_cell.angle_alpha   90.00
_cell.angle_beta   90.00
_cell.angle_gamma   90.00
#
_symmetry.space_group_name_H-M   'P 1'
#
loop_
_entity.id
_entity.type
_entity.pdbx_description
1 polymer ?
#
loop_
_entity_poly.entity_id
_entity_poly.type
_entity_poly.pdbx_seq_one_letter_code
_entity_poly.pdbx_strand_id
1 'polypeptide(L)'
;MKVQIYRKKIFTINSLNPIVCVIDKLEETTDIIQAIESNKGFLIKDNDSRQELKIRGFGEGKKHGLLLRDYEALYLIYSSKLNVIKENKNLTFNDVLQTALIRDEHAWTKFLIYKDIRTRC
;
A
#
# COMPACT_ATOMS: atom_id res chain seq x y z
N MET A 1 7.97 30.24 -5.41
CA MET A 1 7.79 30.40 -3.96
C MET A 1 8.61 29.30 -3.28
N LYS A 2 9.77 29.64 -2.72
CA LYS A 2 10.63 28.71 -1.97
C LYS A 2 10.10 28.65 -0.54
N VAL A 3 9.91 27.45 0.01
CA VAL A 3 9.76 27.31 1.47
C VAL A 3 10.74 26.25 1.95
N GLN A 4 11.55 26.70 2.91
CA GLN A 4 12.71 26.08 3.51
C GLN A 4 12.42 24.77 4.26
N ILE A 5 13.44 23.91 4.19
CA ILE A 5 13.79 22.79 5.07
C ILE A 5 13.71 23.19 6.55
N TYR A 6 13.13 22.35 7.41
CA TYR A 6 13.31 22.42 8.87
C TYR A 6 13.90 21.11 9.42
N ARG A 7 15.17 21.20 9.82
CA ARG A 7 15.83 20.31 10.80
C ARG A 7 15.22 20.51 12.18
N LYS A 8 15.01 19.43 12.94
CA LYS A 8 15.06 19.35 14.43
C LYS A 8 14.77 17.91 14.84
N LYS A 9 15.27 17.31 15.91
CA LYS A 9 16.41 17.48 16.83
C LYS A 9 16.31 16.22 17.72
N ILE A 10 17.34 15.38 17.76
CA ILE A 10 17.36 14.19 18.63
C ILE A 10 17.43 14.66 20.09
N PHE A 11 16.53 14.19 20.96
CA PHE A 11 16.63 14.38 22.41
C PHE A 11 16.15 13.14 23.20
N THR A 12 17.12 12.50 23.84
CA THR A 12 17.15 11.78 25.13
C THR A 12 16.04 10.79 25.52
N ILE A 13 16.46 9.52 25.59
CA ILE A 13 15.82 8.38 26.26
C ILE A 13 15.62 8.64 27.77
N ASN A 14 14.39 8.48 28.26
CA ASN A 14 14.12 8.25 29.68
C ASN A 14 13.37 6.94 29.86
N SER A 15 13.95 6.11 30.72
CA SER A 15 13.55 4.79 31.16
C SER A 15 12.21 4.81 31.92
N LEU A 16 11.47 3.70 31.84
CA LEU A 16 10.24 3.32 32.55
C LEU A 16 8.91 3.79 31.95
N ASN A 17 8.37 2.99 31.02
CA ASN A 17 6.91 2.83 30.91
C ASN A 17 6.54 1.49 30.25
N PRO A 18 5.76 0.59 30.90
CA PRO A 18 5.23 -0.63 30.28
C PRO A 18 4.12 -0.36 29.26
N ILE A 19 3.83 0.91 28.96
CA ILE A 19 2.87 1.39 27.95
C ILE A 19 3.45 1.32 26.53
N VAL A 20 4.64 0.72 26.33
CA VAL A 20 5.30 0.55 25.01
C VAL A 20 4.42 -0.13 23.95
N CYS A 21 3.32 -0.79 24.33
CA CYS A 21 2.31 -1.29 23.38
C CYS A 21 1.48 -0.17 22.69
N VAL A 22 1.47 1.06 23.22
CA VAL A 22 0.62 2.17 22.75
C VAL A 22 1.40 3.22 21.94
N ILE A 23 2.73 3.12 21.86
CA ILE A 23 3.58 4.11 21.18
C ILE A 23 4.16 3.50 19.90
N ASP A 24 3.30 3.19 18.94
CA ASP A 24 3.67 3.06 17.52
C ASP A 24 2.59 3.71 16.61
N LYS A 25 1.92 4.75 17.11
CA LYS A 25 1.19 5.71 16.27
C LYS A 25 2.09 6.91 15.95
N LEU A 26 3.34 6.63 15.58
CA LEU A 26 4.24 7.63 15.00
C LEU A 26 3.78 7.89 13.58
N GLU A 27 2.94 8.92 13.45
CA GLU A 27 2.73 9.78 12.27
C GLU A 27 3.24 9.17 10.96
N GLU A 28 2.48 8.21 10.43
CA GLU A 28 2.76 7.56 9.16
C GLU A 28 2.57 8.64 8.08
N THR A 29 3.65 9.30 7.64
CA THR A 29 3.62 10.09 6.41
C THR A 29 3.44 9.09 5.27
N THR A 30 2.19 8.71 5.00
CA THR A 30 1.87 7.73 3.97
C THR A 30 2.05 8.40 2.61
N ASP A 31 3.25 8.31 2.06
CA ASP A 31 3.46 8.59 0.65
C ASP A 31 2.55 7.65 -0.15
N ILE A 32 1.73 8.23 -1.02
CA ILE A 32 0.79 7.45 -1.83
C ILE A 32 1.62 6.67 -2.86
N ILE A 33 1.60 5.34 -2.74
CA ILE A 33 2.38 4.45 -3.60
C ILE A 33 1.73 4.41 -4.99
N GLN A 34 2.56 4.41 -6.04
CA GLN A 34 2.09 4.32 -7.43
C GLN A 34 2.25 2.91 -7.99
N ALA A 35 1.19 2.40 -8.62
CA ALA A 35 1.19 1.13 -9.34
C ALA A 35 0.81 1.31 -10.81
N ILE A 36 1.35 0.43 -11.66
CA ILE A 36 1.02 0.33 -13.09
C ILE A 36 0.21 -0.95 -13.30
N GLU A 37 -0.91 -0.85 -14.01
CA GLU A 37 -1.72 -2.03 -14.36
C GLU A 37 -0.97 -3.00 -15.29
N SER A 38 -1.13 -4.29 -15.04
CA SER A 38 -0.62 -5.39 -15.86
C SER A 38 -1.68 -6.48 -16.03
N ASN A 39 -1.52 -7.35 -17.01
CA ASN A 39 -2.46 -8.46 -17.28
C ASN A 39 -2.60 -9.44 -16.11
N LYS A 40 -1.65 -9.46 -15.17
CA LYS A 40 -1.62 -10.38 -14.02
C LYS A 40 -1.89 -9.70 -12.67
N GLY A 41 -2.08 -8.38 -12.64
CA GLY A 41 -2.13 -7.63 -11.38
C GLY A 41 -1.64 -6.19 -11.54
N PHE A 42 -1.00 -5.68 -10.50
CA PHE A 42 -0.50 -4.30 -10.45
C PHE A 42 0.97 -4.28 -10.07
N LEU A 43 1.79 -3.66 -10.92
CA LEU A 43 3.25 -3.65 -10.77
C LEU A 43 3.72 -2.35 -10.12
N ILE A 44 4.50 -2.50 -9.06
CA ILE A 44 5.19 -1.40 -8.40
C ILE A 44 6.66 -1.44 -8.81
N LYS A 45 7.14 -0.31 -9.34
CA LYS A 45 8.51 -0.15 -9.83
C LYS A 45 9.43 0.52 -8.82
N ASP A 46 8.91 1.48 -8.06
CA ASP A 46 9.66 2.24 -7.05
C ASP A 46 10.28 1.34 -5.98
N ASN A 47 11.56 1.54 -5.66
CA ASN A 47 12.31 0.61 -4.81
C ASN A 47 11.88 0.69 -3.34
N ASP A 48 11.71 1.90 -2.82
CA ASP A 48 11.37 2.13 -1.42
C ASP A 48 9.97 1.58 -1.11
N SER A 49 9.00 1.90 -1.98
CA SER A 49 7.63 1.35 -1.92
C SER A 49 7.62 -0.18 -1.99
N ARG A 50 8.47 -0.79 -2.84
CA ARG A 50 8.57 -2.25 -2.94
C ARG A 50 9.10 -2.87 -1.65
N GLN A 51 10.11 -2.26 -1.04
CA GLN A 51 10.71 -2.74 0.21
C GLN A 51 9.69 -2.65 1.35
N GLU A 52 9.03 -1.50 1.50
CA GLU A 52 7.99 -1.26 2.51
C GLU A 52 6.84 -2.28 2.38
N LEU A 53 6.31 -2.45 1.17
CA LEU A 53 5.21 -3.37 0.93
C LEU A 53 5.61 -4.83 1.16
N LYS A 54 6.83 -5.23 0.81
CA LYS A 54 7.36 -6.57 1.12
C LYS A 54 7.42 -6.83 2.61
N ILE A 55 7.92 -5.87 3.40
CA ILE A 55 8.00 -6.00 4.86
C ILE A 55 6.60 -6.16 5.46
N ARG A 56 5.60 -5.45 4.91
CA ARG A 56 4.18 -5.57 5.28
C ARG A 56 3.46 -6.79 4.67
N GLY A 57 4.20 -7.67 4.00
CA GLY A 57 3.68 -8.92 3.42
C GLY A 57 2.74 -8.71 2.23
N PHE A 58 2.94 -7.67 1.43
CA PHE A 58 2.20 -7.44 0.19
C PHE A 58 2.99 -7.88 -1.04
N GLY A 59 2.28 -8.47 -2.01
CA GLY A 59 2.77 -8.75 -3.34
C GLY A 59 3.83 -9.85 -3.44
N GLU A 60 4.19 -10.17 -4.68
CA GLU A 60 5.20 -11.17 -5.01
C GLU A 60 6.38 -10.50 -5.75
N GLY A 61 7.60 -10.77 -5.29
CA GLY A 61 8.80 -10.25 -5.94
C GLY A 61 8.96 -10.81 -7.35
N LYS A 62 8.99 -9.94 -8.36
CA LYS A 62 9.31 -10.29 -9.75
C LYS A 62 10.61 -9.62 -10.18
N LYS A 63 11.20 -10.09 -11.30
CA LYS A 63 12.48 -9.55 -11.83
C LYS A 63 12.47 -8.02 -12.00
N HIS A 64 11.32 -7.42 -12.35
CA HIS A 64 11.21 -5.99 -12.66
C HIS A 64 10.27 -5.20 -11.73
N GLY A 65 9.96 -5.72 -10.54
CA GLY A 65 9.07 -5.01 -9.62
C GLY A 65 8.51 -5.88 -8.49
N LEU A 66 7.54 -5.32 -7.78
CA LEU A 66 6.65 -6.07 -6.90
C LEU A 66 5.29 -6.17 -7.56
N LEU A 67 4.80 -7.38 -7.79
CA LEU A 67 3.48 -7.60 -8.38
C LEU A 67 2.46 -7.82 -7.27
N LEU A 68 1.50 -6.91 -7.16
CA LEU A 68 0.32 -7.06 -6.32
C LEU A 68 -0.74 -7.86 -7.07
N ARG A 69 -1.39 -8.78 -6.35
CA ARG A 69 -2.63 -9.42 -6.81
C ARG A 69 -3.80 -8.44 -6.69
N ASP A 70 -4.89 -8.74 -7.39
CA ASP A 70 -6.02 -7.82 -7.49
C ASP A 70 -6.67 -7.50 -6.16
N TYR A 71 -6.87 -8.49 -5.31
CA TYR A 71 -7.41 -8.29 -3.97
C TYR A 71 -6.47 -7.49 -3.05
N GLU A 72 -5.15 -7.55 -3.27
CA GLU A 72 -4.18 -6.75 -2.52
C GLU A 72 -4.20 -5.28 -2.96
N ALA A 73 -4.24 -5.06 -4.28
CA ALA A 73 -4.35 -3.71 -4.83
C ALA A 73 -5.66 -3.04 -4.40
N LEU A 74 -6.80 -3.75 -4.48
CA LEU A 74 -8.09 -3.27 -3.99
C LEU A 74 -8.02 -2.90 -2.50
N TYR A 75 -7.37 -3.72 -1.68
CA TYR A 75 -7.19 -3.41 -0.26
C TYR A 75 -6.35 -2.16 0.00
N LEU A 76 -5.25 -1.98 -0.74
CA LEU A 76 -4.39 -0.80 -0.58
C LEU A 76 -5.07 0.48 -1.07
N ILE A 77 -5.86 0.42 -2.16
CA ILE A 77 -6.68 1.54 -2.64
C ILE A 77 -7.76 1.87 -1.61
N TYR A 78 -8.47 0.86 -1.10
CA TYR A 78 -9.48 1.02 -0.03
C TYR A 78 -8.89 1.71 1.20
N SER A 79 -7.64 1.37 1.56
CA SER A 79 -6.91 1.97 2.67
C SER A 79 -6.27 3.32 2.34
N SER A 80 -6.53 3.89 1.16
CA SER A 80 -5.92 5.14 0.66
C SER A 80 -4.39 5.14 0.61
N LYS A 81 -3.76 3.96 0.46
CA LYS A 81 -2.30 3.79 0.43
C LYS A 81 -1.73 3.57 -0.98
N LEU A 82 -2.59 3.43 -2.00
CA LEU A 82 -2.17 3.12 -3.37
C LEU A 82 -2.99 3.93 -4.38
N ASN A 83 -2.30 4.56 -5.32
CA ASN A 83 -2.87 5.05 -6.56
C ASN A 83 -2.41 4.18 -7.73
N VAL A 84 -3.34 3.85 -8.62
CA VAL A 84 -3.04 3.08 -9.83
C VAL A 84 -3.16 4.01 -11.02
N ILE A 85 -2.12 4.04 -11.86
CA ILE A 85 -2.07 4.87 -13.06
C ILE A 85 -2.24 3.96 -14.29
N LYS A 86 -3.22 4.31 -15.12
CA LYS A 86 -3.45 3.73 -16.45
C LYS A 86 -3.63 4.86 -17.45
N GLU A 87 -2.84 4.88 -18.53
CA GLU A 87 -2.98 5.86 -19.61
C GLU A 87 -3.06 7.32 -19.12
N ASN A 88 -2.17 7.70 -18.19
CA ASN A 88 -2.12 9.02 -17.54
C ASN A 88 -3.37 9.40 -16.71
N LYS A 89 -4.25 8.45 -16.40
CA LYS A 89 -5.39 8.62 -15.49
C LYS A 89 -5.20 7.80 -14.23
N ASN A 90 -5.58 8.37 -13.09
CA ASN A 90 -5.71 7.61 -11.85
C ASN A 90 -6.99 6.78 -11.92
N LEU A 91 -6.86 5.48 -11.69
CA LEU A 91 -8.01 4.59 -11.60
C LEU A 91 -8.66 4.72 -10.22
N THR A 92 -9.98 4.77 -10.20
CA THR A 92 -10.77 4.66 -8.97
C THR A 92 -10.80 3.22 -8.46
N PHE A 93 -11.23 3.02 -7.22
CA PHE A 93 -11.49 1.68 -6.69
C PHE A 93 -12.40 0.86 -7.59
N ASN A 94 -13.47 1.46 -8.12
CA ASN A 94 -14.41 0.77 -8.99
C ASN A 94 -13.77 0.36 -10.32
N ASP A 95 -12.93 1.22 -10.93
CA ASP A 95 -12.24 0.88 -12.17
C ASP A 95 -11.32 -0.34 -12.00
N VAL A 96 -10.60 -0.37 -10.87
CA VAL A 96 -9.74 -1.50 -10.50
C VAL A 96 -10.55 -2.76 -10.22
N LEU A 97 -11.71 -2.63 -9.56
CA LEU A 97 -12.60 -3.76 -9.29
C LEU A 97 -13.18 -4.35 -10.59
N GLN A 98 -13.64 -3.53 -11.52
CA GLN A 98 -14.13 -4.01 -12.81
C GLN A 98 -13.04 -4.76 -13.57
N THR A 99 -11.82 -4.21 -13.57
CA THR A 99 -10.67 -4.86 -14.18
C THR A 99 -10.35 -6.20 -13.52
N ALA A 100 -10.43 -6.27 -12.20
CA ALA A 100 -10.22 -7.50 -11.44
C ALA A 100 -11.29 -8.55 -11.75
N LEU A 101 -12.56 -8.15 -11.84
CA LEU A 101 -13.69 -9.04 -12.17
C LEU A 101 -13.58 -9.63 -13.59
N ILE A 102 -13.02 -8.87 -14.54
CA ILE A 102 -12.73 -9.38 -15.90
C ILE A 102 -11.68 -10.49 -15.87
N ARG A 103 -10.68 -10.41 -14.97
CA ARG A 103 -9.63 -11.42 -14.84
C ARG A 103 -10.04 -12.62 -14.00
N ASP A 104 -10.94 -12.40 -13.03
CA ASP A 104 -11.38 -13.37 -12.06
C ASP A 104 -12.77 -12.99 -11.52
N GLU A 105 -13.78 -13.77 -11.88
CA GLU A 105 -15.17 -13.53 -11.45
C GLU A 105 -15.35 -13.52 -9.92
N HIS A 106 -14.42 -14.12 -9.17
CA HIS A 106 -14.42 -14.16 -7.71
C HIS A 106 -13.58 -13.06 -7.06
N ALA A 107 -13.07 -12.09 -7.83
CA ALA A 107 -12.20 -11.03 -7.34
C ALA A 107 -12.82 -10.24 -6.17
N TRP A 108 -14.13 -9.93 -6.25
CA TRP A 108 -14.84 -9.25 -5.16
C TRP A 108 -14.85 -10.07 -3.87
N THR A 109 -15.21 -11.35 -3.96
CA THR A 109 -15.21 -12.27 -2.80
C THR A 109 -13.82 -12.41 -2.19
N LYS A 110 -12.78 -12.57 -3.03
CA LYS A 110 -11.38 -12.63 -2.57
C LYS A 110 -10.97 -11.36 -1.85
N PHE A 111 -11.35 -10.20 -2.37
CA PHE A 111 -11.12 -8.92 -1.71
C PHE A 111 -11.82 -8.84 -0.35
N LEU A 112 -13.10 -9.21 -0.25
CA LEU A 112 -13.85 -9.17 1.01
C LEU A 112 -13.21 -10.06 2.08
N ILE A 113 -12.84 -11.30 1.71
CA ILE A 113 -12.14 -12.23 2.61
C ILE A 113 -10.79 -11.65 3.03
N TYR A 114 -10.01 -11.15 2.07
CA TYR A 114 -8.69 -10.59 2.36
C TYR A 114 -8.77 -9.37 3.29
N LYS A 115 -9.73 -8.46 3.04
CA LYS A 115 -9.98 -7.30 3.89
C LYS A 115 -10.29 -7.74 5.31
N ASP A 116 -11.19 -8.70 5.47
CA ASP A 116 -11.59 -9.24 6.77
C ASP A 116 -10.39 -9.80 7.55
N ILE A 117 -9.55 -10.61 6.89
CA ILE A 117 -8.31 -11.15 7.48
C ILE A 117 -7.37 -10.03 7.91
N ARG A 118 -7.13 -9.03 7.05
CA ARG A 118 -6.19 -7.92 7.32
C ARG A 118 -6.67 -6.98 8.43
N THR A 119 -7.97 -6.85 8.65
CA THR A 119 -8.53 -5.98 9.70
C THR A 119 -8.59 -6.60 11.09
N ARG A 120 -8.40 -7.93 11.19
CA ARG A 120 -8.55 -8.68 12.45
C ARG A 120 -7.23 -8.92 13.20
N CYS A 121 -6.09 -8.44 12.68
CA CYS A 121 -4.78 -8.60 13.30
C CYS A 121 -4.16 -7.26 13.69
#